data_AF-A0A0D2UHM0-F1
#
_entry.id   AF-A0A0D2UHM0-F1
#
_cell.length_a   1.000
_cell.length_b   1.000
_cell.length_c   1.000
_cell.angle_alpha   90.00
_cell.angle_beta   90.00
_cell.angle_gamma   90.00
#
_symmetry.space_group_name_H-M   'P 1'
#
loop_
_entity.id
_entity.type
_entity.pdbx_description
1 polymer ?
#
loop_
_entity_poly.entity_id
_entity_poly.type
_entity_poly.pdbx_seq_one_letter_code
_entity_poly.pdbx_strand_id
1 'polypeptide(L)'
;MSSTTTTTTTTTADSSAPTKHKLCAVCQKLPTEVKRCGKCFKTYYCSRECQVKDWPRHKTECNSAIHINTSATGSASGSNSGEQAEETKKLQQTAAPAQLFTPQAVTGADIYTLFNLPVGDPKILQFVIYLVHLNKTNGAPITGQEQYHAPVPTIARFPGSDYHNYPVLGLSLCFEKNLLTAVHVYCEAVSGYTGYCGPLPHGISLKDNNVDIVKRLGEPTVKGGKVVNVWIAYEELGMQVDFSTKDWNDLDNKISSVALYAPR
;
A
#
# COMPACT_ATOMS: atom_id res chain seq x y z
N MET A 1 -21.64 8.00 74.87
CA MET A 1 -20.18 8.25 74.88
C MET A 1 -19.68 7.85 73.50
N SER A 2 -19.94 8.67 72.49
CA SER A 2 -19.06 9.77 72.05
C SER A 2 -17.71 9.26 71.58
N SER A 3 -17.52 9.23 70.25
CA SER A 3 -16.46 10.02 69.59
C SER A 3 -16.58 9.93 68.07
N THR A 4 -16.88 11.10 67.51
CA THR A 4 -16.89 11.51 66.12
C THR A 4 -15.46 11.60 65.58
N THR A 5 -15.21 11.21 64.33
CA THR A 5 -14.22 11.93 63.50
C THR A 5 -14.59 11.87 62.02
N THR A 6 -14.95 13.05 61.52
CA THR A 6 -15.17 13.43 60.14
C THR A 6 -13.83 13.49 59.39
N THR A 7 -13.78 13.02 58.15
CA THR A 7 -12.73 13.45 57.21
C THR A 7 -13.38 13.85 55.90
N THR A 8 -13.49 15.17 55.77
CA THR A 8 -13.79 15.92 54.55
C THR A 8 -12.61 15.76 53.58
N THR A 9 -12.88 15.44 52.32
CA THR A 9 -11.96 15.77 51.22
C THR A 9 -12.76 16.35 50.07
N THR A 10 -12.36 17.57 49.72
CA THR A 10 -13.01 18.53 48.86
C THR A 10 -12.32 18.50 47.50
N THR A 11 -13.13 18.60 46.44
CA THR A 11 -12.80 19.15 45.11
C THR A 11 -11.85 18.35 44.21
N THR A 12 -12.36 17.90 43.07
CA THR A 12 -12.14 18.59 41.78
C THR A 12 -13.02 17.93 40.71
N ALA A 13 -14.01 18.70 40.25
CA ALA A 13 -14.71 18.44 39.01
C ALA A 13 -13.73 18.69 37.86
N ASP A 14 -13.30 17.64 37.18
CA ASP A 14 -12.46 17.77 36.01
C ASP A 14 -13.30 18.25 34.83
N SER A 15 -13.07 19.52 34.47
CA SER A 15 -13.65 20.19 33.32
C SER A 15 -12.86 19.77 32.09
N SER A 16 -13.25 18.65 31.48
CA SER A 16 -12.70 18.24 30.19
C SER A 16 -13.31 19.10 29.06
N ALA A 17 -12.43 19.79 28.34
CA ALA A 17 -12.75 20.48 27.08
C ALA A 17 -13.45 19.50 26.10
N PRO A 18 -14.35 19.98 25.21
CA PRO A 18 -15.09 19.10 24.31
C PRO A 18 -14.14 18.49 23.28
N THR A 19 -13.62 17.30 23.58
CA THR A 19 -12.98 16.42 22.61
C THR A 19 -14.03 16.10 21.54
N LYS A 20 -13.75 16.47 20.28
CA LYS A 20 -14.60 16.14 19.13
C LYS A 20 -14.60 14.62 18.92
N HIS A 21 -15.37 13.90 19.73
CA HIS A 21 -15.48 12.46 19.66
C HIS A 21 -16.19 12.06 18.36
N LYS A 22 -15.60 11.13 17.63
CA LYS A 22 -16.14 10.66 16.36
C LYS A 22 -17.16 9.55 16.62
N LEU A 23 -18.44 9.94 16.62
CA LEU A 23 -19.57 9.04 16.87
C LEU A 23 -19.70 7.99 15.77
N CYS A 24 -20.26 6.83 16.13
CA CYS A 24 -20.63 5.81 15.15
C CYS A 24 -21.73 6.33 14.22
N ALA A 25 -21.52 6.27 12.90
CA ALA A 25 -22.48 6.73 11.90
C ALA A 25 -23.83 6.00 11.93
N VAL A 26 -23.90 4.82 12.56
CA VAL A 26 -25.12 4.01 12.65
C VAL A 26 -25.84 4.16 13.97
N CYS A 27 -25.15 3.92 15.09
CA CYS A 27 -25.78 3.88 16.40
C CYS A 27 -25.57 5.16 17.22
N GLN A 28 -24.79 6.12 16.71
CA GLN A 28 -24.45 7.40 17.35
C GLN A 28 -23.84 7.27 18.75
N LYS A 29 -23.37 6.07 19.13
CA LYS A 29 -22.63 5.83 20.37
C LYS A 29 -21.17 6.21 20.21
N LEU A 30 -20.56 6.67 21.30
CA LEU A 30 -19.11 6.77 21.41
C LEU A 30 -18.51 5.37 21.34
N PRO A 31 -17.66 5.07 20.36
CA PRO A 31 -16.92 3.81 20.35
C PRO A 31 -15.92 3.77 21.51
N THR A 32 -15.80 2.63 22.20
CA THR A 32 -14.63 2.33 23.04
C THR A 32 -13.36 2.21 22.20
N GLU A 33 -13.51 1.70 20.97
CA GLU A 33 -12.48 1.65 19.94
C GLU A 33 -13.06 2.17 18.62
N VAL A 34 -12.45 3.22 18.06
CA VAL A 34 -12.97 3.89 16.88
C VAL A 34 -12.47 3.19 15.61
N LYS A 35 -13.38 2.53 14.89
CA LYS A 35 -13.10 1.97 13.56
C LYS A 35 -13.51 2.97 12.50
N ARG A 36 -12.69 3.14 11.46
CA ARG A 36 -13.00 4.03 10.32
C ARG A 36 -13.14 3.24 9.04
N CYS A 37 -13.91 3.76 8.08
CA CYS A 37 -13.99 3.14 6.77
C CYS A 37 -12.59 3.05 6.14
N GLY A 38 -12.15 1.85 5.77
CA GLY A 38 -10.82 1.62 5.20
C GLY A 38 -10.61 2.20 3.79
N LYS A 39 -11.68 2.66 3.12
CA LYS A 39 -11.61 3.25 1.77
C LYS A 39 -11.49 4.77 1.76
N CYS A 40 -12.28 5.46 2.60
CA CYS A 40 -12.33 6.93 2.61
C CYS A 40 -11.78 7.56 3.89
N PHE A 41 -11.64 6.78 4.98
CA PHE A 41 -11.22 7.24 6.31
C PHE A 41 -12.06 8.37 6.94
N LYS A 42 -13.19 8.76 6.31
CA LYS A 42 -14.05 9.88 6.71
C LYS A 42 -15.22 9.49 7.62
N THR A 43 -15.63 8.23 7.61
CA THR A 43 -16.77 7.73 8.39
C THR A 43 -16.33 6.75 9.48
N TYR A 44 -16.96 6.84 10.65
CA TYR A 44 -16.57 6.14 11.88
C TYR A 44 -17.66 5.19 12.35
N TYR A 45 -17.23 4.06 12.92
CA TYR A 45 -18.08 2.96 13.36
C TYR A 45 -17.56 2.41 14.69
N CYS A 46 -18.48 1.98 15.55
CA CYS A 46 -18.12 1.28 16.78
C CYS A 46 -17.76 -0.19 16.56
N SER A 47 -18.16 -0.76 15.41
CA SER A 47 -17.96 -2.17 15.11
C SER A 47 -18.05 -2.45 13.60
N ARG A 48 -17.62 -3.64 13.18
CA ARG A 48 -17.71 -4.08 11.79
C ARG A 48 -19.16 -4.25 11.35
N GLU A 49 -20.02 -4.69 12.25
CA GLU A 49 -21.46 -4.86 12.03
C GLU A 49 -22.11 -3.53 11.68
N CYS A 50 -21.75 -2.45 12.38
CA CYS A 50 -22.21 -1.10 12.04
C CYS A 50 -21.70 -0.63 10.67
N GLN A 51 -20.45 -0.93 10.33
CA GLN A 51 -19.92 -0.59 9.01
C GLN A 51 -20.66 -1.33 7.87
N VAL A 52 -20.93 -2.62 8.05
CA VAL A 52 -21.65 -3.43 7.06
C VAL A 52 -23.10 -2.96 6.93
N LYS A 53 -23.76 -2.64 8.04
CA LYS A 53 -25.13 -2.11 8.05
C LYS A 53 -25.24 -0.76 7.32
N ASP A 54 -24.23 0.09 7.43
CA ASP A 54 -24.19 1.39 6.75
C ASP A 54 -23.79 1.29 5.28
N TRP A 55 -23.20 0.17 4.85
CA TRP A 55 -22.57 0.04 3.52
C TRP A 55 -23.47 0.39 2.33
N PRO A 56 -24.76 -0.03 2.27
CA PRO A 56 -25.63 0.32 1.14
C PRO A 56 -25.80 1.84 0.94
N ARG A 57 -25.77 2.62 2.04
CA ARG A 57 -25.86 4.08 2.03
C ARG A 57 -24.48 4.72 1.89
N HIS A 58 -23.50 4.26 2.67
CA HIS A 58 -22.17 4.84 2.69
C HIS A 58 -21.43 4.69 1.36
N LYS A 59 -21.65 3.59 0.62
CA LYS A 59 -20.93 3.33 -0.64
C LYS A 59 -21.06 4.44 -1.68
N THR A 60 -22.19 5.14 -1.74
CA THR A 60 -22.44 6.24 -2.69
C THR A 60 -21.72 7.53 -2.30
N GLU A 61 -21.40 7.68 -1.01
CA GLU A 61 -20.68 8.83 -0.44
C GLU A 61 -19.20 8.52 -0.15
N CYS A 62 -18.78 7.27 -0.38
CA CYS A 62 -17.46 6.76 -0.06
C CYS A 62 -16.43 7.23 -1.11
N ASN A 63 -15.98 8.48 -0.98
CA ASN A 63 -14.99 9.08 -1.88
C ASN A 63 -13.57 9.06 -1.26
N SER A 64 -12.62 8.41 -1.95
CA SER A 64 -11.22 8.19 -1.54
C SER A 64 -10.30 9.42 -1.66
N ALA A 65 -10.84 10.62 -1.89
CA ALA A 65 -10.05 11.85 -1.79
C ALA A 65 -9.49 12.02 -0.36
N ILE A 66 -8.21 11.67 -0.17
CA ILE A 66 -7.47 11.93 1.07
C ILE A 66 -7.27 13.45 1.16
N HIS A 67 -8.06 14.09 2.01
CA HIS A 67 -7.78 15.44 2.47
C HIS A 67 -6.61 15.40 3.43
N ILE A 68 -5.56 16.16 3.09
CA ILE A 68 -4.54 16.63 4.02
C ILE A 68 -5.27 17.48 5.07
N ASN A 69 -5.14 17.11 6.35
CA ASN A 69 -5.63 17.92 7.45
C ASN A 69 -4.69 19.14 7.59
N THR A 70 -5.00 20.23 6.89
CA THR A 70 -4.55 21.57 7.25
C THR A 70 -5.64 22.19 8.13
N SER A 71 -5.30 22.46 9.38
CA SER A 71 -5.98 23.40 10.27
C SER A 71 -4.83 24.13 10.97
N ALA A 72 -4.59 25.42 10.74
CA ALA A 72 -5.49 26.52 11.09
C ALA A 72 -5.31 27.79 10.23
N THR A 73 -6.42 28.45 9.93
CA THR A 73 -6.60 29.90 9.67
C THR A 73 -7.13 30.53 10.99
N GLY A 74 -6.84 31.75 11.43
CA GLY A 74 -6.04 32.87 10.92
C GLY A 74 -6.21 34.12 11.84
N SER A 75 -5.47 35.18 11.48
CA SER A 75 -5.68 36.61 11.76
C SER A 75 -5.11 37.31 13.03
N ALA A 76 -4.05 38.09 12.75
CA ALA A 76 -3.77 39.49 13.08
C ALA A 76 -3.72 40.01 14.54
N SER A 77 -2.55 40.53 14.96
CA SER A 77 -2.31 41.97 15.19
C SER A 77 -0.84 42.28 15.59
N GLY A 78 -0.23 43.33 15.02
CA GLY A 78 0.67 44.26 15.72
C GLY A 78 2.20 44.06 15.81
N SER A 79 2.92 44.67 14.86
CA SER A 79 4.10 45.57 15.03
C SER A 79 5.53 45.10 15.45
N ASN A 80 6.46 45.44 14.54
CA ASN A 80 7.82 46.01 14.66
C ASN A 80 9.12 45.18 14.69
N SER A 81 9.93 45.47 13.63
CA SER A 81 11.38 45.76 13.54
C SER A 81 12.45 44.65 13.52
N GLY A 82 13.40 44.82 12.59
CA GLY A 82 14.75 44.21 12.54
C GLY A 82 14.84 43.03 11.56
N GLU A 83 15.17 43.22 10.29
CA GLU A 83 16.54 43.42 9.78
C GLU A 83 17.46 42.22 10.05
N GLN A 84 17.41 41.23 9.16
CA GLN A 84 18.58 40.46 8.70
C GLN A 84 18.18 39.64 7.47
N ALA A 85 18.57 40.20 6.31
CA ALA A 85 18.53 39.56 5.01
C ALA A 85 19.72 38.62 4.84
N GLU A 86 19.59 37.80 3.81
CA GLU A 86 20.65 37.05 3.15
C GLU A 86 21.09 35.75 3.82
N GLU A 87 20.62 34.64 3.24
CA GLU A 87 21.29 33.33 3.11
C GLU A 87 20.35 32.14 3.39
N THR A 88 19.34 31.96 2.54
CA THR A 88 18.71 30.63 2.25
C THR A 88 17.73 30.75 1.09
N LYS A 89 18.26 30.98 -0.13
CA LYS A 89 17.43 30.94 -1.35
C LYS A 89 18.12 30.18 -2.48
N LYS A 90 18.49 28.92 -2.24
CA LYS A 90 18.75 27.93 -3.29
C LYS A 90 18.43 26.53 -2.79
N LEU A 91 17.17 26.15 -2.95
CA LEU A 91 16.68 24.80 -3.31
C LEU A 91 15.14 24.88 -3.34
N GLN A 92 14.62 25.80 -4.15
CA GLN A 92 13.26 25.66 -4.66
C GLN A 92 13.31 24.53 -5.67
N GLN A 93 12.77 23.40 -5.24
CA GLN A 93 12.51 22.22 -6.03
C GLN A 93 11.60 22.62 -7.19
N THR A 94 12.20 22.91 -8.34
CA THR A 94 11.48 22.95 -9.60
C THR A 94 10.98 21.53 -9.83
N ALA A 95 9.66 21.34 -9.85
CA ALA A 95 9.08 20.08 -10.30
C ALA A 95 9.58 19.87 -11.74
N ALA A 96 10.48 18.90 -11.92
CA ALA A 96 10.96 18.52 -13.23
C ALA A 96 9.74 18.18 -14.11
N PRO A 97 9.70 18.63 -15.38
CA PRO A 97 8.61 18.27 -16.28
C PRO A 97 8.48 16.74 -16.31
N ALA A 98 7.25 16.23 -16.21
CA ALA A 98 6.99 14.79 -16.19
C ALA A 98 7.59 14.15 -17.45
N GLN A 99 8.68 13.39 -17.29
CA GLN A 99 9.38 12.77 -18.40
C GLN A 99 8.45 11.73 -19.08
N LEU A 100 8.39 11.78 -20.41
CA LEU A 100 7.70 10.79 -21.23
C LEU A 100 8.67 9.66 -21.59
N PHE A 101 8.19 8.43 -21.53
CA PHE A 101 8.97 7.23 -21.82
C PHE A 101 8.27 6.42 -22.91
N THR A 102 9.04 5.90 -23.87
CA THR A 102 8.57 4.90 -24.83
C THR A 102 8.70 3.52 -24.16
N PRO A 103 7.65 2.70 -24.10
CA PRO A 103 7.71 1.39 -23.46
C PRO A 103 8.65 0.47 -24.25
N GLN A 104 9.32 -0.42 -23.53
CA GLN A 104 10.07 -1.52 -24.10
C GLN A 104 9.54 -2.83 -23.56
N ALA A 105 9.35 -3.82 -24.43
CA ALA A 105 8.94 -5.15 -24.00
C ALA A 105 9.99 -5.74 -23.06
N VAL A 106 9.53 -6.32 -21.96
CA VAL A 106 10.35 -7.07 -21.00
C VAL A 106 9.84 -8.49 -20.89
N THR A 107 10.72 -9.40 -20.50
CA THR A 107 10.43 -10.77 -20.12
C THR A 107 10.34 -10.90 -18.61
N GLY A 108 9.84 -12.04 -18.11
CA GLY A 108 9.82 -12.30 -16.68
C GLY A 108 11.22 -12.39 -16.07
N ALA A 109 12.22 -12.85 -16.84
CA ALA A 109 13.61 -12.94 -16.39
C ALA A 109 14.25 -11.56 -16.20
N ASP A 110 13.83 -10.55 -16.97
CA ASP A 110 14.36 -9.19 -16.86
C ASP A 110 14.09 -8.55 -15.49
N ILE A 111 13.07 -9.02 -14.76
CA ILE A 111 12.77 -8.55 -13.40
C ILE A 111 13.97 -8.75 -12.46
N TYR A 112 14.71 -9.86 -12.59
CA TYR A 112 15.88 -10.10 -11.75
C TYR A 112 17.02 -9.11 -11.97
N THR A 113 17.07 -8.48 -13.16
CA THR A 113 18.08 -7.46 -13.47
C THR A 113 17.79 -6.12 -12.80
N LEU A 114 16.61 -5.96 -12.18
CA LEU A 114 16.20 -4.75 -11.48
C LEU A 114 16.70 -4.71 -10.03
N PHE A 115 17.02 -5.86 -9.42
CA PHE A 115 17.45 -5.92 -8.03
C PHE A 115 18.79 -5.20 -7.83
N ASN A 116 18.93 -4.56 -6.68
CA ASN A 116 20.07 -3.70 -6.32
C ASN A 116 20.20 -2.41 -7.15
N LEU A 117 19.20 -2.05 -7.96
CA LEU A 117 19.15 -0.74 -8.60
C LEU A 117 18.52 0.30 -7.66
N PRO A 118 18.97 1.56 -7.72
CA PRO A 118 18.46 2.61 -6.85
C PRO A 118 17.03 3.04 -7.21
N VAL A 119 16.31 3.63 -6.25
CA VAL A 119 15.03 4.31 -6.54
C VAL A 119 15.22 5.31 -7.68
N GLY A 120 14.35 5.22 -8.70
CA GLY A 120 14.39 6.11 -9.87
C GLY A 120 15.34 5.67 -10.99
N ASP A 121 15.98 4.50 -10.87
CA ASP A 121 16.78 3.94 -11.95
C ASP A 121 15.96 3.81 -13.26
N PRO A 122 16.50 4.21 -14.43
CA PRO A 122 15.79 4.12 -15.70
C PRO A 122 15.26 2.73 -16.05
N LYS A 123 15.92 1.64 -15.64
CA LYS A 123 15.42 0.27 -15.88
C LYS A 123 14.17 -0.03 -15.06
N ILE A 124 14.12 0.41 -13.80
CA ILE A 124 12.93 0.29 -12.96
C ILE A 124 11.79 1.11 -13.57
N LEU A 125 12.07 2.35 -14.00
CA LEU A 125 11.07 3.18 -14.66
C LEU A 125 10.55 2.54 -15.94
N GLN A 126 11.43 1.97 -16.77
CA GLN A 126 11.01 1.27 -17.99
C GLN A 126 10.14 0.05 -17.72
N PHE A 127 10.46 -0.73 -16.67
CA PHE A 127 9.59 -1.83 -16.24
C PHE A 127 8.19 -1.35 -15.85
N VAL A 128 8.08 -0.27 -15.06
CA VAL A 128 6.79 0.31 -14.68
C VAL A 128 6.04 0.83 -15.91
N ILE A 129 6.72 1.50 -16.83
CA ILE A 129 6.14 2.02 -18.08
C ILE A 129 5.60 0.89 -18.96
N TYR A 130 6.33 -0.22 -19.05
CA TYR A 130 5.85 -1.39 -19.78
C TYR A 130 4.54 -1.94 -19.18
N LEU A 131 4.43 -2.02 -17.86
CA LEU A 131 3.18 -2.43 -17.21
C LEU A 131 2.03 -1.44 -17.43
N VAL A 132 2.33 -0.13 -17.51
CA VAL A 132 1.33 0.89 -17.87
C VAL A 132 0.81 0.65 -19.28
N HIS A 133 1.68 0.34 -20.24
CA HIS A 133 1.29 -0.02 -21.60
C HIS A 133 0.35 -1.23 -21.58
N LEU A 134 0.77 -2.35 -20.97
CA LEU A 134 -0.02 -3.57 -20.91
C LEU A 134 -1.40 -3.34 -20.27
N ASN A 135 -1.48 -2.55 -19.20
CA ASN A 135 -2.76 -2.25 -18.57
C ASN A 135 -3.69 -1.44 -19.49
N LYS A 136 -3.15 -0.42 -20.17
CA LYS A 136 -3.93 0.42 -21.09
C LYS A 136 -4.40 -0.31 -22.34
N THR A 137 -3.62 -1.29 -22.81
CA THR A 137 -3.90 -2.02 -24.06
C THR A 137 -4.50 -3.40 -23.82
N ASN A 138 -4.84 -3.75 -22.58
CA ASN A 138 -5.27 -5.09 -22.18
C ASN A 138 -4.29 -6.20 -22.65
N GLY A 139 -2.99 -5.93 -22.54
CA GLY A 139 -1.92 -6.87 -22.86
C GLY A 139 -1.56 -6.95 -24.34
N ALA A 140 -2.00 -6.00 -25.17
CA ALA A 140 -1.59 -5.98 -26.57
C ALA A 140 -0.07 -5.77 -26.70
N PRO A 141 0.58 -6.33 -27.73
CA PRO A 141 1.99 -6.04 -28.02
C PRO A 141 2.22 -4.56 -28.33
N ILE A 142 3.43 -4.09 -28.10
CA ILE A 142 3.85 -2.74 -28.49
C ILE A 142 3.97 -2.70 -30.03
N THR A 143 3.14 -1.90 -30.69
CA THR A 143 3.11 -1.78 -32.16
C THR A 143 3.48 -0.39 -32.68
N GLY A 144 3.82 0.57 -31.81
CA GLY A 144 4.07 1.96 -32.19
C GLY A 144 4.93 2.75 -31.21
N GLN A 145 5.02 4.07 -31.41
CA GLN A 145 5.78 5.01 -30.57
C GLN A 145 4.91 5.63 -29.48
N GLU A 146 4.07 4.83 -28.83
CA GLU A 146 3.28 5.30 -27.70
C GLU A 146 4.22 5.79 -26.59
N GLN A 147 3.83 6.87 -25.93
CA GLN A 147 4.60 7.42 -24.83
C GLN A 147 3.73 7.51 -23.58
N TYR A 148 4.32 7.14 -22.45
CA TYR A 148 3.64 7.15 -21.16
C TYR A 148 4.44 7.95 -20.15
N HIS A 149 3.72 8.56 -19.21
CA HIS A 149 4.32 9.07 -17.99
C HIS A 149 4.43 7.94 -16.98
N ALA A 150 5.53 7.92 -16.24
CA ALA A 150 5.66 7.02 -15.11
C ALA A 150 4.63 7.46 -14.04
N PRO A 151 3.72 6.56 -13.61
CA PRO A 151 2.78 6.89 -12.55
C PRO A 151 3.55 7.18 -11.26
N VAL A 152 3.02 8.08 -10.42
CA VAL A 152 3.59 8.34 -9.10
C VAL A 152 3.10 7.23 -8.15
N PRO A 153 4.00 6.47 -7.49
CA PRO A 153 3.58 5.45 -6.54
C PRO A 153 3.02 6.05 -5.25
N THR A 154 2.18 5.29 -4.56
CA THR A 154 1.90 5.55 -3.14
C THR A 154 3.01 4.94 -2.29
N ILE A 155 3.69 5.77 -1.48
CA ILE A 155 4.83 5.31 -0.66
C ILE A 155 4.36 4.96 0.75
N ALA A 156 4.57 3.70 1.16
CA ALA A 156 4.43 3.25 2.54
C ALA A 156 5.81 3.02 3.16
N ARG A 157 6.06 3.55 4.36
CA ARG A 157 7.38 3.51 5.01
C ARG A 157 7.34 2.69 6.27
N PHE A 158 8.32 1.80 6.42
CA PHE A 158 8.54 0.96 7.59
C PHE A 158 10.00 1.10 8.04
N PRO A 159 10.36 0.71 9.28
CA PRO A 159 11.74 0.74 9.72
C PRO A 159 12.66 -0.03 8.75
N GLY A 160 13.51 0.70 8.03
CA GLY A 160 14.48 0.14 7.09
C GLY A 160 13.98 -0.15 5.67
N SER A 161 12.69 0.02 5.37
CA SER A 161 12.13 -0.27 4.04
C SER A 161 11.06 0.71 3.58
N ASP A 162 11.09 1.05 2.30
CA ASP A 162 10.11 1.89 1.61
C ASP A 162 9.42 1.07 0.51
N TYR A 163 8.08 1.00 0.54
CA TYR A 163 7.27 0.32 -0.45
C TYR A 163 6.63 1.32 -1.39
N HIS A 164 6.99 1.25 -2.67
CA HIS A 164 6.43 2.05 -3.75
C HIS A 164 5.31 1.25 -4.42
N ASN A 165 4.07 1.58 -4.05
CA ASN A 165 2.89 0.84 -4.47
C ASN A 165 2.25 1.45 -5.71
N TYR A 166 1.94 0.61 -6.69
CA TYR A 166 1.18 0.93 -7.89
C TYR A 166 -0.09 0.06 -7.92
N PRO A 167 -1.16 0.44 -7.17
CA PRO A 167 -2.37 -0.37 -7.05
C PRO A 167 -2.99 -0.78 -8.38
N VAL A 168 -3.01 0.15 -9.33
CA VAL A 168 -3.56 -0.05 -10.68
C VAL A 168 -2.72 -0.99 -11.54
N LEU A 169 -1.46 -1.26 -11.18
CA LEU A 169 -0.58 -2.17 -11.92
C LEU A 169 -0.43 -3.53 -11.25
N GLY A 170 -1.09 -3.76 -10.10
CA GLY A 170 -0.86 -4.97 -9.32
C GLY A 170 0.56 -5.08 -8.76
N LEU A 171 1.27 -3.97 -8.57
CA LEU A 171 2.72 -3.96 -8.31
C LEU A 171 3.07 -3.19 -7.02
N SER A 172 3.97 -3.75 -6.21
CA SER A 172 4.66 -3.03 -5.14
C SER A 172 6.16 -3.30 -5.20
N LEU A 173 6.96 -2.23 -5.18
CA LEU A 173 8.42 -2.31 -5.20
C LEU A 173 8.96 -1.99 -3.80
N CYS A 174 9.68 -2.91 -3.17
CA CYS A 174 10.30 -2.72 -1.86
C CYS A 174 11.75 -2.28 -2.02
N PHE A 175 12.09 -1.17 -1.37
CA PHE A 175 13.44 -0.62 -1.35
C PHE A 175 14.01 -0.64 0.08
N GLU A 176 15.21 -1.16 0.23
CA GLU A 176 15.99 -1.08 1.47
C GLU A 176 17.29 -0.35 1.20
N LYS A 177 17.66 0.61 2.06
CA LYS A 177 18.83 1.48 1.85
C LYS A 177 18.87 2.07 0.43
N ASN A 178 17.70 2.46 -0.08
CA ASN A 178 17.49 3.00 -1.42
C ASN A 178 17.70 2.03 -2.60
N LEU A 179 17.91 0.73 -2.36
CA LEU A 179 18.10 -0.28 -3.39
C LEU A 179 16.88 -1.21 -3.47
N LEU A 180 16.47 -1.58 -4.70
CA LEU A 180 15.35 -2.51 -4.89
C LEU A 180 15.73 -3.89 -4.36
N THR A 181 15.01 -4.37 -3.34
CA THR A 181 15.25 -5.68 -2.71
C THR A 181 14.16 -6.70 -3.01
N ALA A 182 12.91 -6.25 -3.23
CA ALA A 182 11.81 -7.12 -3.60
C ALA A 182 10.83 -6.47 -4.57
N VAL A 183 10.24 -7.30 -5.44
CA VAL A 183 9.14 -6.95 -6.34
C VAL A 183 7.95 -7.84 -5.96
N HIS A 184 6.88 -7.22 -5.48
CA HIS A 184 5.64 -7.91 -5.15
C HIS A 184 4.61 -7.67 -6.24
N VAL A 185 4.01 -8.75 -6.73
CA VAL A 185 2.88 -8.69 -7.66
C VAL A 185 1.65 -9.33 -7.06
N TYR A 186 0.48 -8.80 -7.39
CA TYR A 186 -0.80 -9.18 -6.77
C TYR A 186 -1.83 -9.57 -7.82
N CYS A 187 -2.65 -10.56 -7.49
CA CYS A 187 -3.89 -10.84 -8.22
C CYS A 187 -4.92 -9.73 -8.00
N GLU A 188 -5.94 -9.70 -8.86
CA GLU A 188 -7.03 -8.74 -8.75
C GLU A 188 -7.74 -8.85 -7.39
N ALA A 189 -8.12 -7.70 -6.83
CA ALA A 189 -8.84 -7.54 -5.57
C ALA A 189 -8.09 -8.01 -4.30
N VAL A 190 -6.84 -8.49 -4.43
CA VAL A 190 -5.95 -8.74 -3.30
C VAL A 190 -5.37 -7.40 -2.85
N SER A 191 -5.51 -7.07 -1.57
CA SER A 191 -4.93 -5.85 -0.97
C SER A 191 -5.30 -4.52 -1.66
N GLY A 192 -6.42 -4.48 -2.40
CA GLY A 192 -6.86 -3.29 -3.12
C GLY A 192 -6.18 -3.05 -4.47
N TYR A 193 -5.46 -4.05 -4.99
CA TYR A 193 -4.83 -4.01 -6.31
C TYR A 193 -5.79 -4.46 -7.42
N THR A 194 -5.60 -3.96 -8.64
CA THR A 194 -6.42 -4.32 -9.82
C THR A 194 -5.88 -5.52 -10.60
N GLY A 195 -4.82 -6.16 -10.10
CA GLY A 195 -4.18 -7.31 -10.74
C GLY A 195 -2.97 -6.93 -11.58
N TYR A 196 -1.94 -7.76 -11.48
CA TYR A 196 -0.72 -7.65 -12.29
C TYR A 196 -0.91 -8.32 -13.64
N CYS A 197 -0.51 -7.62 -14.70
CA CYS A 197 -0.67 -8.08 -16.10
C CYS A 197 0.67 -8.28 -16.84
N GLY A 198 1.80 -8.14 -16.14
CA GLY A 198 3.12 -8.35 -16.72
C GLY A 198 3.54 -9.82 -16.77
N PRO A 199 4.70 -10.11 -17.40
CA PRO A 199 5.28 -11.44 -17.41
C PRO A 199 5.90 -11.80 -16.05
N LEU A 200 5.82 -13.07 -15.67
CA LEU A 200 6.55 -13.61 -14.52
C LEU A 200 7.70 -14.53 -14.97
N PRO A 201 8.76 -14.63 -14.17
CA PRO A 201 9.87 -15.52 -14.47
C PRO A 201 9.45 -17.00 -14.43
N HIS A 202 10.32 -17.88 -14.90
CA HIS A 202 10.14 -19.33 -14.82
C HIS A 202 8.86 -19.87 -15.49
N GLY A 203 8.27 -19.06 -16.37
CA GLY A 203 7.09 -19.40 -17.15
C GLY A 203 5.78 -19.47 -16.36
N ILE A 204 5.77 -19.12 -15.06
CA ILE A 204 4.55 -19.16 -14.26
C ILE A 204 3.58 -18.04 -14.64
N SER A 205 2.31 -18.21 -14.29
CA SER A 205 1.28 -17.18 -14.42
C SER A 205 0.57 -16.98 -13.09
N LEU A 206 0.08 -15.76 -12.81
CA LEU A 206 -0.83 -15.54 -11.69
C LEU A 206 -2.17 -16.29 -11.82
N LYS A 207 -2.45 -16.87 -12.98
CA LYS A 207 -3.60 -17.76 -13.21
C LYS A 207 -3.33 -19.20 -12.79
N ASP A 208 -2.07 -19.57 -12.58
CA ASP A 208 -1.68 -20.90 -12.10
C ASP A 208 -2.22 -21.12 -10.68
N ASN A 209 -2.46 -22.37 -10.31
CA ASN A 209 -2.73 -22.77 -8.93
C ASN A 209 -1.49 -23.43 -8.28
N ASN A 210 -1.61 -23.83 -7.03
CA ASN A 210 -0.54 -24.53 -6.30
C ASN A 210 -0.01 -25.79 -7.01
N VAL A 211 -0.88 -26.59 -7.63
CA VAL A 211 -0.49 -27.81 -8.35
C VAL A 211 0.30 -27.47 -9.61
N ASP A 212 -0.13 -26.47 -10.37
CA ASP A 212 0.56 -26.01 -11.59
C ASP A 212 1.98 -25.53 -11.29
N ILE A 213 2.15 -24.77 -10.20
CA ILE A 213 3.45 -24.25 -9.77
C ILE A 213 4.41 -25.39 -9.42
N VAL A 214 3.98 -26.33 -8.57
CA VAL A 214 4.83 -27.46 -8.16
C VAL A 214 5.13 -28.39 -9.34
N LYS A 215 4.17 -28.63 -10.23
CA LYS A 215 4.40 -29.42 -11.44
C LYS A 215 5.45 -28.79 -12.36
N ARG A 216 5.50 -27.46 -12.42
CA ARG A 216 6.42 -26.72 -13.29
C ARG A 216 7.81 -26.56 -12.69
N LEU A 217 7.88 -26.25 -11.39
CA LEU A 217 9.13 -25.84 -10.71
C LEU A 217 9.71 -26.92 -9.80
N GLY A 218 8.98 -28.01 -9.57
CA GLY A 218 9.33 -29.03 -8.61
C GLY A 218 8.98 -28.64 -7.17
N GLU A 219 9.56 -29.38 -6.23
CA GLU A 219 9.33 -29.17 -4.80
C GLU A 219 9.92 -27.83 -4.32
N PRO A 220 9.18 -27.06 -3.49
CA PRO A 220 9.68 -25.81 -2.95
C PRO A 220 10.76 -26.04 -1.88
N THR A 221 11.71 -25.11 -1.78
CA THR A 221 12.76 -25.11 -0.77
C THR A 221 12.18 -24.94 0.64
N VAL A 222 11.22 -24.03 0.77
CA VAL A 222 10.57 -23.71 2.05
C VAL A 222 9.07 -23.54 1.83
N LYS A 223 8.27 -23.89 2.83
CA LYS A 223 6.81 -23.71 2.80
C LYS A 223 6.24 -23.38 4.17
N GLY A 224 5.12 -22.66 4.19
CA GLY A 224 4.49 -22.24 5.42
C GLY A 224 3.01 -21.90 5.25
N GLY A 225 2.38 -21.50 6.36
CA GLY A 225 0.94 -21.28 6.44
C GLY A 225 0.19 -22.45 7.06
N LYS A 226 -0.80 -22.11 7.89
CA LYS A 226 -1.73 -22.96 8.67
C LYS A 226 -2.77 -22.06 9.33
N VAL A 227 -2.28 -21.08 10.10
CA VAL A 227 -3.10 -20.00 10.69
C VAL A 227 -3.32 -18.89 9.66
N VAL A 228 -2.26 -18.57 8.92
CA VAL A 228 -2.28 -17.71 7.72
C VAL A 228 -2.42 -18.57 6.47
N ASN A 229 -2.72 -17.92 5.35
CA ASN A 229 -2.73 -18.55 4.03
C ASN A 229 -1.43 -19.29 3.74
N VAL A 230 -1.54 -20.37 2.96
CA VAL A 230 -0.37 -21.16 2.60
C VAL A 230 0.47 -20.45 1.56
N TRP A 231 1.78 -20.64 1.68
CA TRP A 231 2.78 -20.07 0.79
C TRP A 231 3.93 -21.06 0.63
N ILE A 232 4.60 -20.97 -0.52
CA ILE A 232 5.79 -21.76 -0.86
C ILE A 232 6.87 -20.83 -1.39
N ALA A 233 8.13 -21.16 -1.16
CA ALA A 233 9.27 -20.39 -1.61
C ALA A 233 10.32 -21.29 -2.28
N TYR A 234 10.88 -20.76 -3.37
CA TYR A 234 12.00 -21.31 -4.13
C TYR A 234 13.15 -20.31 -3.96
N GLU A 235 13.91 -20.43 -2.87
CA GLU A 235 14.92 -19.44 -2.47
C GLU A 235 16.04 -19.29 -3.52
N GLU A 236 16.46 -20.42 -4.09
CA GLU A 236 17.44 -20.51 -5.20
C GLU A 236 16.94 -19.85 -6.49
N LEU A 237 15.61 -19.70 -6.63
CA LEU A 237 14.99 -18.98 -7.75
C LEU A 237 14.64 -17.53 -7.38
N GLY A 238 14.87 -17.11 -6.14
CA GLY A 238 14.51 -15.76 -5.68
C GLY A 238 13.00 -15.50 -5.72
N MET A 239 12.17 -16.45 -5.29
CA MET A 239 10.71 -16.34 -5.45
C MET A 239 9.92 -16.96 -4.28
N GLN A 240 8.87 -16.28 -3.85
CA GLN A 240 7.81 -16.81 -2.99
C GLN A 240 6.46 -16.66 -3.67
N VAL A 241 5.61 -17.68 -3.56
CA VAL A 241 4.23 -17.71 -4.05
C VAL A 241 3.30 -17.85 -2.86
N ASP A 242 2.42 -16.88 -2.67
CA ASP A 242 1.37 -16.92 -1.66
C ASP A 242 0.04 -17.32 -2.32
N PHE A 243 -0.71 -18.18 -1.64
CA PHE A 243 -2.00 -18.66 -2.11
C PHE A 243 -3.18 -18.05 -1.35
N SER A 244 -4.39 -18.27 -1.87
CA SER A 244 -5.61 -17.59 -1.42
C SER A 244 -6.24 -18.24 -0.19
N THR A 245 -5.96 -19.51 0.07
CA THR A 245 -6.50 -20.25 1.21
C THR A 245 -5.39 -20.74 2.14
N LYS A 246 -5.77 -21.23 3.32
CA LYS A 246 -4.87 -21.83 4.32
C LYS A 246 -4.85 -23.36 4.29
N ASP A 247 -5.57 -23.98 3.35
CA ASP A 247 -5.74 -25.42 3.28
C ASP A 247 -4.69 -26.04 2.34
N TRP A 248 -3.87 -26.95 2.89
CA TRP A 248 -2.87 -27.69 2.12
C TRP A 248 -3.49 -28.78 1.23
N ASN A 249 -4.73 -29.18 1.50
CA ASN A 249 -5.43 -30.20 0.72
C ASN A 249 -6.24 -29.59 -0.43
N ASP A 250 -6.32 -28.26 -0.52
CA ASP A 250 -6.93 -27.57 -1.64
C ASP A 250 -6.00 -27.64 -2.85
N LEU A 251 -6.32 -28.54 -3.79
CA LEU A 251 -5.56 -28.76 -5.02
C LEU A 251 -5.85 -27.71 -6.11
N ASP A 252 -6.76 -26.76 -5.86
CA ASP A 252 -7.04 -25.64 -6.76
C ASP A 252 -6.77 -24.29 -6.08
N ASN A 253 -5.88 -24.27 -5.09
CA ASN A 253 -5.59 -23.07 -4.31
C ASN A 253 -4.89 -22.02 -5.20
N LYS A 254 -5.63 -20.96 -5.52
CA LYS A 254 -5.18 -19.91 -6.45
C LYS A 254 -4.10 -19.04 -5.84
N ILE A 255 -3.16 -18.61 -6.66
CA ILE A 255 -2.16 -17.60 -6.28
C ILE A 255 -2.88 -16.31 -5.89
N SER A 256 -2.49 -15.72 -4.77
CA SER A 256 -2.90 -14.37 -4.36
C SER A 256 -1.83 -13.34 -4.67
N SER A 257 -0.55 -13.72 -4.52
CA SER A 257 0.59 -12.86 -4.79
C SER A 257 1.85 -13.67 -5.07
N VAL A 258 2.80 -13.02 -5.74
CA VAL A 258 4.17 -13.53 -5.89
C VAL A 258 5.12 -12.43 -5.42
N ALA A 259 6.08 -12.79 -4.58
CA ALA A 259 7.20 -11.94 -4.22
C ALA A 259 8.46 -12.45 -4.91
N LEU A 260 9.12 -11.57 -5.65
CA LEU A 260 10.40 -11.83 -6.31
C LEU A 260 11.50 -11.06 -5.59
N TYR A 261 12.66 -11.68 -5.43
CA TYR A 261 13.84 -11.11 -4.80
C TYR A 261 15.09 -11.64 -5.49
N ALA A 262 16.26 -11.06 -5.19
CA ALA A 262 17.52 -11.57 -5.72
C ALA A 262 17.70 -13.04 -5.29
N PRO A 263 17.92 -13.99 -6.23
CA PRO A 263 18.24 -15.37 -5.91
C PRO A 263 19.47 -15.44 -5.00
N ARG A 264 19.47 -16.39 -4.06
CA ARG A 264 20.55 -16.60 -3.10
C ARG A 264 21.26 -17.91 -3.37
#